data_AF-A0A6B3C9Z3-F1
#
_entry.id   AF-A0A6B3C9Z3-F1
#
_cell.length_a   1.000
_cell.length_b   1.000
_cell.length_c   1.000
_cell.angle_alpha   90.00
_cell.angle_beta   90.00
_cell.angle_gamma   90.00
#
_symmetry.space_group_name_H-M   'P 1'
#
loop_
_entity.id
_entity.type
_entity.pdbx_description
1 polymer ?
#
loop_
_entity_poly.entity_id
_entity_poly.type
_entity_poly.pdbx_seq_one_letter_code
_entity_poly.pdbx_strand_id
1 'polypeptide(L)'
;NRLLGNPPDAAVLETTLDGVALRALTPVTVAVTGAPCAVRVCGRPAAWGAPVRLAAGAELNVGRAEPGVRGYVAVRGGFRVPPVLGSRSTDLLSGLGPAVLTSGTLLPVGTPGPDPIRGADALPAPAPPT
;
A
#
# COMPACT_ATOMS: atom_id res chain seq x y z
N ASN A 1 -1.06 -7.32 3.30
CA ASN A 1 -1.82 -7.58 4.54
C ASN A 1 -1.02 -8.22 5.67
N ARG A 2 -0.48 -9.44 5.51
CA ARG A 2 0.18 -10.19 6.59
C ARG A 2 1.30 -9.41 7.33
N LEU A 3 2.14 -8.68 6.60
CA LEU A 3 3.21 -7.84 7.18
C LEU A 3 2.68 -6.80 8.18
N LEU A 4 1.45 -6.33 8.00
CA LEU A 4 0.83 -5.28 8.79
C LEU A 4 -0.13 -5.81 9.85
N GLY A 5 -0.24 -7.12 10.04
CA GLY A 5 -1.24 -7.71 10.95
C GLY A 5 -2.68 -7.43 10.52
N ASN A 6 -2.92 -7.19 9.23
CA ASN A 6 -4.27 -7.06 8.70
C ASN A 6 -4.88 -8.44 8.43
N PRO A 7 -6.22 -8.59 8.51
CA PRO A 7 -6.87 -9.77 8.00
C PRO A 7 -6.62 -9.91 6.49
N PRO A 8 -6.67 -11.14 5.94
CA PRO A 8 -6.27 -11.40 4.55
C PRO A 8 -7.13 -10.64 3.53
N ASP A 9 -8.39 -10.41 3.84
CA ASP A 9 -9.41 -9.73 3.02
C ASP A 9 -9.39 -8.20 3.10
N ALA A 10 -8.51 -7.61 3.92
CA ALA A 10 -8.37 -6.16 3.98
C ALA A 10 -7.97 -5.57 2.62
N ALA A 11 -8.66 -4.52 2.18
CA ALA A 11 -8.36 -3.89 0.90
C ALA A 11 -6.96 -3.27 0.88
N VAL A 12 -6.29 -3.43 -0.26
CA VAL A 12 -4.99 -2.84 -0.60
C VAL A 12 -5.13 -2.06 -1.91
N LEU A 13 -4.18 -1.18 -2.21
CA LEU A 13 -4.09 -0.59 -3.55
C LEU A 13 -3.26 -1.49 -4.45
N GLU A 14 -3.73 -1.71 -5.67
CA GLU A 14 -2.96 -2.32 -6.75
C GLU A 14 -2.48 -1.21 -7.70
N THR A 15 -1.20 -1.26 -8.08
CA THR A 15 -0.64 -0.42 -9.15
C THR A 15 -0.21 -1.32 -10.31
N THR A 16 -0.32 -0.82 -11.54
CA THR A 16 0.02 -1.58 -12.76
C THR A 16 1.07 -0.83 -13.57
N LEU A 17 2.24 -1.46 -13.77
CA LEU A 17 3.47 -0.93 -14.36
C LEU A 17 4.04 0.25 -13.58
N ASP A 18 3.33 1.36 -13.56
CA ASP A 18 3.70 2.54 -12.82
C ASP A 18 3.28 2.41 -11.35
N GLY A 19 3.77 3.35 -10.54
CA GLY A 19 3.53 3.35 -9.11
C GLY A 19 2.49 4.38 -8.67
N VAL A 20 2.63 4.86 -7.44
CA VAL A 20 1.70 5.82 -6.84
C VAL A 20 2.42 6.70 -5.81
N ALA A 21 2.02 7.96 -5.71
CA ALA A 21 2.41 8.85 -4.63
C ALA A 21 1.24 9.01 -3.66
N LEU A 22 1.48 8.77 -2.37
CA LEU A 22 0.48 8.85 -1.30
C LEU A 22 1.00 9.73 -0.18
N ARG A 23 0.14 10.61 0.34
CA ARG A 23 0.44 11.42 1.52
C ARG A 23 -0.29 10.87 2.74
N ALA A 24 0.45 10.55 3.79
CA ALA A 24 -0.13 10.14 5.06
C ALA A 24 -0.70 11.38 5.77
N LEU A 25 -2.03 11.45 5.96
CA LEU A 25 -2.64 12.57 6.69
C LEU A 25 -2.55 12.39 8.21
N THR A 26 -2.40 11.15 8.66
CA THR A 26 -2.17 10.76 10.05
C THR A 26 -0.98 9.79 10.10
N PRO A 27 -0.33 9.61 11.27
CA PRO A 27 0.72 8.60 11.39
C PRO A 27 0.17 7.21 11.06
N VAL A 28 0.88 6.45 10.24
CA VAL A 28 0.41 5.16 9.75
C VAL A 28 1.58 4.25 9.38
N THR A 29 1.36 2.93 9.40
CA THR A 29 2.31 1.95 8.87
C THR A 29 1.79 1.38 7.57
N VAL A 30 2.63 1.38 6.54
CA VAL A 30 2.34 0.82 5.21
C VAL A 30 3.29 -0.33 4.91
N ALA A 31 2.98 -1.13 3.89
CA ALA A 31 3.92 -2.08 3.30
C ALA A 31 3.70 -2.14 1.80
N VAL A 32 4.80 -2.19 1.04
CA VAL A 32 4.79 -2.33 -0.42
C VAL A 32 5.32 -3.70 -0.80
N THR A 33 4.60 -4.42 -1.67
CA THR A 33 4.93 -5.78 -2.12
C THR A 33 4.57 -5.95 -3.60
N GLY A 34 4.74 -7.16 -4.15
CA GLY A 34 4.35 -7.50 -5.52
C GLY A 34 5.54 -7.52 -6.47
N ALA A 35 5.43 -6.86 -7.61
CA ALA A 35 6.56 -6.56 -8.46
C ALA A 35 7.55 -5.66 -7.70
N PRO A 36 8.85 -6.00 -7.68
CA PRO A 36 9.86 -5.17 -7.07
C PRO A 36 9.89 -3.75 -7.68
N CYS A 37 10.11 -2.73 -6.83
CA CYS A 37 10.13 -1.32 -7.25
C CYS A 37 10.88 -0.46 -6.23
N ALA A 38 11.27 0.75 -6.64
CA ALA A 38 11.82 1.73 -5.71
C ALA A 38 10.73 2.26 -4.78
N VAL A 39 10.98 2.23 -3.47
CA VAL A 39 10.09 2.82 -2.45
C VAL A 39 10.83 3.95 -1.75
N ARG A 40 10.19 5.11 -1.63
CA ARG A 40 10.77 6.29 -0.98
C ARG A 40 9.79 6.93 -0.01
N VAL A 41 10.31 7.41 1.12
CA VAL A 41 9.57 8.25 2.08
C VAL A 41 10.24 9.61 2.13
N CYS A 42 9.50 10.66 1.74
CA CYS A 42 10.01 12.03 1.64
C CYS A 42 11.35 12.09 0.86
N GLY A 43 11.41 11.39 -0.28
CA GLY A 43 12.58 11.32 -1.16
C GLY A 43 13.67 10.33 -0.73
N ARG A 44 13.68 9.85 0.52
CA ARG A 44 14.68 8.91 1.03
C ARG A 44 14.28 7.45 0.74
N PRO A 45 15.23 6.56 0.36
CA PRO A 45 14.94 5.15 0.17
C PRO A 45 14.29 4.53 1.42
N ALA A 46 13.31 3.66 1.20
CA ALA A 46 12.62 2.89 2.22
C ALA A 46 12.47 1.43 1.77
N ALA A 47 12.17 0.54 2.72
CA ALA A 47 12.10 -0.88 2.45
C ALA A 47 10.90 -1.24 1.56
N TRP A 48 11.16 -1.98 0.49
CA TRP A 48 10.17 -2.82 -0.18
C TRP A 48 10.09 -4.17 0.56
N GLY A 49 8.91 -4.79 0.60
CA GLY A 49 8.72 -6.09 1.25
C GLY A 49 8.71 -6.07 2.77
N ALA A 50 8.71 -4.88 3.40
CA ALA A 50 8.68 -4.71 4.84
C ALA A 50 7.72 -3.59 5.28
N PRO A 51 7.29 -3.57 6.56
CA PRO A 51 6.54 -2.47 7.14
C PRO A 51 7.37 -1.17 7.20
N VAL A 52 6.79 -0.07 6.75
CA VAL A 52 7.38 1.27 6.78
C VAL A 52 6.45 2.20 7.54
N ARG A 53 6.97 2.86 8.59
CA ARG A 53 6.21 3.87 9.35
C ARG A 53 6.28 5.21 8.63
N LEU A 54 5.13 5.85 8.46
CA LEU A 54 4.97 7.19 7.92
C LEU A 54 4.47 8.11 9.03
N ALA A 55 5.14 9.25 9.22
CA ALA A 55 4.62 10.33 10.04
C ALA A 55 3.45 11.04 9.33
N ALA A 56 2.64 11.80 10.08
CA ALA A 56 1.67 12.70 9.47
C ALA A 56 2.39 13.69 8.54
N GLY A 57 1.79 13.95 7.38
CA GLY A 57 2.35 14.77 6.31
C GLY A 57 3.40 14.09 5.43
N ALA A 58 3.93 12.93 5.83
CA ALA A 58 4.95 12.23 5.06
C ALA A 58 4.40 11.71 3.71
N GLU A 59 5.22 11.81 2.67
CA GLU A 59 4.88 11.33 1.34
C GLU A 59 5.60 10.00 1.05
N LEU A 60 4.82 8.97 0.75
CA LEU A 60 5.28 7.70 0.22
C LEU A 60 5.24 7.75 -1.31
N ASN A 61 6.37 7.54 -1.95
CA ASN A 61 6.47 7.32 -3.38
C ASN A 61 6.79 5.86 -3.65
N VAL A 62 5.89 5.18 -4.35
CA VAL A 62 6.12 3.85 -4.94
C VAL A 62 6.42 4.08 -6.41
N GLY A 63 7.58 3.60 -6.85
CA GLY A 63 8.04 3.76 -8.22
C GLY A 63 7.44 2.73 -9.18
N ARG A 64 7.92 2.79 -10.43
CA ARG A 64 7.63 1.80 -11.47
C ARG A 64 8.13 0.41 -11.05
N ALA A 65 7.36 -0.61 -11.44
CA ALA A 65 7.66 -2.03 -11.23
C ALA A 65 8.74 -2.53 -12.18
N GLU A 66 9.85 -3.06 -11.65
CA GLU A 66 11.00 -3.59 -12.40
C GLU A 66 11.73 -4.70 -11.60
N PRO A 67 11.69 -5.99 -12.03
CA PRO A 67 10.85 -6.58 -13.08
C PRO A 67 9.41 -6.84 -12.62
N GLY A 68 8.51 -7.09 -13.57
CA GLY A 68 7.11 -7.45 -13.29
C GLY A 68 6.11 -6.34 -13.59
N VAL A 69 4.85 -6.52 -13.18
CA VAL A 69 3.74 -5.66 -13.59
C VAL A 69 2.97 -5.05 -12.42
N ARG A 70 2.63 -5.83 -11.39
CA ARG A 70 1.70 -5.37 -10.33
C ARG A 70 2.39 -5.12 -9.00
N GLY A 71 2.31 -3.90 -8.50
CA GLY A 71 2.67 -3.53 -7.13
C GLY A 71 1.44 -3.52 -6.23
N TYR A 72 1.64 -3.73 -4.93
CA TYR A 72 0.58 -3.62 -3.93
C TYR A 72 1.03 -2.75 -2.77
N VAL A 73 0.18 -1.79 -2.39
CA VAL A 73 0.37 -0.96 -1.20
C VAL A 73 -0.69 -1.32 -0.18
N ALA A 74 -0.27 -1.85 0.96
CA ALA A 74 -1.13 -2.10 2.10
C ALA A 74 -0.93 -1.04 3.16
N VAL A 75 -1.98 -0.75 3.92
CA VAL A 75 -1.96 0.14 5.09
C VAL A 75 -2.49 -0.61 6.31
N ARG A 76 -1.89 -0.43 7.49
CA ARG A 76 -2.35 -1.10 8.72
C ARG A 76 -3.78 -0.65 9.03
N GLY A 77 -4.69 -1.60 9.26
CA GLY A 77 -6.14 -1.37 9.38
C GLY A 77 -6.92 -1.49 8.06
N GLY A 78 -6.23 -1.52 6.91
CA GLY A 78 -6.80 -1.66 5.57
C GLY A 78 -7.45 -0.38 5.04
N PHE A 79 -7.62 -0.27 3.72
CA PHE A 79 -8.39 0.81 3.11
C PHE A 79 -9.90 0.57 3.32
N ARG A 80 -10.62 1.60 3.77
CA ARG A 80 -12.03 1.51 4.23
C ARG A 80 -13.00 2.28 3.34
N VAL A 81 -12.85 2.14 2.04
CA VAL A 81 -13.89 2.58 1.10
C VAL A 81 -15.18 1.77 1.30
N PRO A 82 -16.37 2.32 0.99
CA PRO A 82 -17.62 1.57 1.07
C PRO A 82 -17.58 0.31 0.19
N PRO A 83 -18.03 -0.85 0.68
CA PRO A 83 -18.05 -2.06 -0.13
C PRO A 83 -19.22 -2.06 -1.12
N VAL A 84 -19.03 -2.71 -2.26
CA VAL A 84 -20.06 -3.05 -3.25
C VAL A 84 -20.14 -4.57 -3.31
N LEU A 85 -21.34 -5.13 -3.11
CA LEU A 85 -21.57 -6.59 -3.02
C LEU A 85 -20.66 -7.27 -1.97
N GLY A 86 -20.42 -6.59 -0.85
CA GLY A 86 -19.56 -7.10 0.22
C GLY A 86 -18.05 -7.02 -0.06
N SER A 87 -17.64 -6.56 -1.24
CA SER A 87 -16.23 -6.45 -1.65
C SER A 87 -15.78 -5.00 -1.82
N ARG A 88 -14.47 -4.76 -1.76
CA ARG A 88 -13.83 -3.47 -2.07
C ARG A 88 -12.93 -3.54 -3.31
N SER A 89 -13.02 -4.62 -4.08
CA SER A 89 -12.31 -4.74 -5.34
C SER A 89 -12.95 -3.85 -6.39
N THR A 90 -12.11 -3.26 -7.25
CA THR A 90 -12.55 -2.57 -8.46
C THR A 90 -12.64 -3.57 -9.60
N ASP A 91 -13.81 -3.67 -10.22
CA ASP A 91 -14.02 -4.40 -11.48
C ASP A 91 -14.19 -3.40 -12.62
N LEU A 92 -13.17 -3.29 -13.47
CA LEU A 92 -13.15 -2.34 -14.59
C LEU A 92 -14.12 -2.72 -15.70
N LEU A 93 -14.46 -4.00 -15.86
CA LEU A 93 -15.32 -4.47 -16.95
C LEU A 93 -16.78 -4.14 -16.65
N SER A 94 -17.22 -4.40 -15.42
CA SER A 94 -18.60 -4.15 -14.99
C SER A 94 -18.82 -2.74 -14.41
N GLY A 95 -17.74 -2.05 -14.02
CA GLY A 95 -17.80 -0.77 -13.31
C GLY A 95 -18.19 -0.90 -11.83
N LEU A 96 -18.18 -2.12 -11.28
CA LEU A 96 -18.50 -2.35 -9.87
C LEU A 96 -17.31 -2.04 -8.95
N GLY A 97 -17.64 -1.64 -7.72
CA GLY A 97 -16.67 -1.37 -6.68
C GLY A 97 -16.17 0.08 -6.66
N PRO A 98 -15.08 0.33 -5.95
CA PRO A 98 -14.48 1.67 -5.87
C PRO A 98 -13.97 2.12 -7.23
N ALA A 99 -14.11 3.42 -7.53
CA ALA A 99 -13.57 4.01 -8.75
C ALA A 99 -12.03 3.94 -8.77
N VAL A 100 -11.47 3.93 -9.99
CA VAL A 100 -10.02 4.09 -10.19
C VAL A 100 -9.55 5.38 -9.54
N LEU A 101 -8.42 5.32 -8.85
CA LEU A 101 -7.89 6.46 -8.12
C LEU A 101 -7.41 7.56 -9.06
N THR A 102 -7.64 8.80 -8.64
CA THR A 102 -7.13 10.00 -9.30
C THR A 102 -6.35 10.83 -8.28
N SER A 103 -5.56 11.80 -8.78
CA SER A 103 -4.93 12.76 -7.88
C SER A 103 -5.99 13.46 -7.03
N GLY A 104 -5.69 13.63 -5.74
CA GLY A 104 -6.61 14.21 -4.76
C GLY A 104 -7.61 13.24 -4.12
N THR A 105 -7.69 11.98 -4.55
CA THR A 105 -8.56 10.99 -3.88
C THR A 105 -8.15 10.78 -2.43
N LEU A 106 -9.10 10.97 -1.51
CA LEU A 106 -8.91 10.68 -0.08
C LEU A 106 -9.26 9.21 0.21
N LEU A 107 -8.34 8.51 0.84
CA LEU A 107 -8.47 7.10 1.15
C LEU A 107 -8.62 6.89 2.67
N PRO A 108 -9.81 6.57 3.18
CA PRO A 108 -9.99 6.29 4.59
C PRO A 108 -9.24 5.02 4.98
N VAL A 109 -8.60 5.05 6.14
CA VAL A 109 -7.86 3.93 6.73
C VAL A 109 -8.62 3.41 7.93
N GLY A 110 -8.72 2.09 8.05
CA GLY A 110 -9.41 1.46 9.17
C GLY A 110 -8.61 1.47 10.47
N THR A 111 -9.29 1.19 11.57
CA THR A 111 -8.63 0.95 12.85
C THR A 111 -7.80 -0.33 12.77
N PRO A 112 -6.52 -0.31 13.19
CA PRO A 112 -5.71 -1.51 13.29
C PRO A 112 -6.31 -2.59 14.19
N GLY A 113 -6.21 -3.84 13.78
CA GLY A 113 -6.54 -4.99 14.62
C GLY A 113 -5.46 -5.30 15.68
N PRO A 114 -5.68 -6.34 16.51
CA PRO A 114 -4.77 -6.71 17.58
C PRO A 114 -3.48 -7.38 17.08
N ASP A 115 -3.49 -7.98 15.88
CA ASP A 115 -2.35 -8.73 15.37
C ASP A 115 -1.11 -7.86 15.18
N PRO A 116 0.08 -8.37 15.54
CA PRO A 116 1.31 -7.60 15.47
C PRO A 116 1.77 -7.36 14.03
N ILE A 117 2.50 -6.26 13.85
CA ILE A 117 3.28 -6.02 12.62
C ILE A 117 4.42 -7.05 12.57
N ARG A 118 4.65 -7.64 11.40
CA ARG A 118 5.70 -8.66 11.19
C ARG A 118 6.83 -8.08 10.35
N GLY A 119 8.08 -8.37 10.74
CA GLY A 119 9.26 -7.95 9.98
C GLY A 119 9.52 -6.44 10.01
N ALA A 120 9.08 -5.74 11.07
CA ALA A 120 9.32 -4.30 11.25
C ALA A 120 10.82 -3.94 11.30
N ASP A 121 11.65 -4.92 11.68
CA ASP A 121 13.11 -4.79 11.78
C ASP A 121 13.85 -5.26 10.51
N ALA A 122 13.12 -5.58 9.43
CA ALA A 122 13.75 -5.98 8.18
C ALA A 122 14.53 -4.81 7.58
N LEU A 123 15.81 -5.03 7.29
CA LEU A 123 16.64 -4.05 6.61
C LEU A 123 16.06 -3.79 5.21
N PRO A 124 16.02 -2.52 4.76
CA PRO A 124 15.71 -2.21 3.37
C PRO A 124 16.66 -2.98 2.45
N ALA A 125 16.13 -3.77 1.53
CA ALA A 125 16.94 -4.27 0.43
C ALA A 125 17.41 -3.07 -0.40
N PRO A 126 18.73 -2.94 -0.68
CA PRO A 126 19.27 -1.79 -1.39
C PRO A 126 18.77 -1.70 -2.84
N ALA A 127 18.26 -2.79 -3.38
CA ALA A 127 17.63 -2.88 -4.68
C ALA A 127 16.51 -3.95 -4.66
N PRO A 128 15.53 -3.84 -5.57
CA PRO A 128 14.60 -4.94 -5.85
C PRO A 128 15.34 -6.27 -6.07
N PRO A 129 14.86 -7.42 -5.55
CA PRO A 129 15.44 -8.71 -5.87
C PRO A 129 15.38 -8.94 -7.40
N THR A 130 16.55 -9.18 -8.00
CA THR A 130 16.75 -9.55 -9.41
C THR A 130 16.26 -10.96 -9.67
#